data_AF-A0A968YUX4-F1
#
_entry.id   AF-A0A968YUX4-F1
#
_cell.length_a   1.000
_cell.length_b   1.000
_cell.length_c   1.000
_cell.angle_alpha   90.00
_cell.angle_beta   90.00
_cell.angle_gamma   90.00
#
_symmetry.space_group_name_H-M   'P 1'
#
loop_
_entity.id
_entity.type
_entity.pdbx_description
1 polymer ?
#
loop_
_entity_poly.entity_id
_entity_poly.type
_entity_poly.pdbx_seq_one_letter_code
_entity_poly.pdbx_strand_id
1 'polypeptide(L)'
;MYPNPDYGRSPVDNRIVNCAEECVNGCVLGETCPHREHLAAASKFMQEKSMDEILAIAEERARKKISPPPGPFVSELPQWTD
;
A
#
# COMPACT_ATOMS: atom_id res chain seq x y z
N MET A 1 4.09 24.18 5.80
CA MET A 1 3.70 23.81 4.42
C MET A 1 4.89 23.11 3.80
N TYR A 2 5.02 21.79 4.02
CA TYR A 2 6.16 21.01 3.53
C TYR A 2 5.71 20.19 2.31
N PRO A 3 6.21 20.46 1.09
CA PRO A 3 6.01 19.54 -0.01
C PRO A 3 7.03 18.42 0.14
N ASN A 4 6.57 17.23 0.53
CA ASN A 4 7.39 16.02 0.43
C ASN A 4 7.25 15.51 -1.02
N PRO A 5 8.30 15.54 -1.85
CA PRO A 5 8.20 15.35 -3.30
C PRO A 5 7.90 13.90 -3.73
N ASP A 6 7.86 12.96 -2.78
CA ASP A 6 7.71 11.54 -3.05
C ASP A 6 6.32 10.96 -2.70
N TYR A 7 5.35 11.79 -2.26
CA TYR A 7 3.97 11.34 -2.18
C TYR A 7 3.41 11.10 -3.59
N GLY A 8 3.23 9.84 -3.98
CA GLY A 8 2.50 9.46 -5.18
C GLY A 8 3.35 8.87 -6.32
N ARG A 9 4.63 8.54 -6.13
CA ARG A 9 5.38 7.85 -7.20
C ARG A 9 4.91 6.39 -7.30
N SER A 10 4.28 6.03 -8.43
CA SER A 10 3.83 4.66 -8.70
C SER A 10 5.04 3.71 -8.80
N PRO A 11 5.05 2.58 -8.08
CA PRO A 11 6.15 1.62 -8.11
C PRO A 11 6.19 0.81 -9.41
N VAL A 12 5.19 0.95 -10.28
CA VAL A 12 5.06 0.16 -11.53
C VAL A 12 5.55 0.93 -12.74
N ASP A 13 5.27 2.24 -12.84
CA ASP A 13 5.57 3.05 -14.02
C ASP A 13 6.39 4.32 -13.70
N ASN A 14 6.81 4.48 -12.43
CA ASN A 14 7.67 5.57 -11.95
C ASN A 14 7.13 6.98 -12.22
N ARG A 15 5.81 7.13 -12.46
CA ARG A 15 5.13 8.42 -12.66
C ARG A 15 4.61 8.98 -11.34
N ILE A 16 4.49 10.30 -11.26
CA ILE A 16 3.84 10.99 -10.15
C ILE A 16 2.32 10.83 -10.31
N VAL A 17 1.66 10.33 -9.27
CA VAL A 17 0.22 10.08 -9.18
C VAL A 17 -0.40 11.01 -8.15
N ASN A 18 -1.42 11.77 -8.54
CA ASN A 18 -2.27 12.49 -7.61
C ASN A 18 -3.35 11.54 -7.08
N CYS A 19 -3.08 10.85 -5.99
CA CYS A 19 -4.00 9.86 -5.43
C CYS A 19 -5.39 10.44 -5.09
N ALA A 20 -5.49 11.75 -4.78
CA ALA A 20 -6.75 12.39 -4.46
C ALA A 20 -7.68 12.57 -5.66
N GLU A 21 -7.14 12.55 -6.89
CA GLU A 21 -7.91 12.71 -8.13
C GLU A 21 -7.93 11.42 -8.95
N GLU A 22 -6.78 10.75 -9.10
CA GLU A 22 -6.61 9.61 -9.99
C GLU A 22 -7.10 8.29 -9.38
N CYS A 23 -7.06 8.15 -8.05
CA CYS A 23 -7.42 6.90 -7.36
C CYS A 23 -8.88 6.84 -6.87
N VAL A 24 -9.69 7.89 -7.11
CA VAL A 24 -11.05 7.99 -6.54
C VAL A 24 -11.97 6.85 -6.97
N ASN A 25 -11.73 6.28 -8.15
CA ASN A 25 -12.48 5.16 -8.71
C ASN A 25 -11.73 3.82 -8.63
N GLY A 26 -10.69 3.74 -7.79
CA GLY A 26 -9.85 2.55 -7.66
C GLY A 26 -8.44 2.75 -8.21
N CYS A 27 -7.77 1.66 -8.58
CA CYS A 27 -6.35 1.70 -8.94
C CYS A 27 -6.09 2.45 -10.25
N VAL A 28 -5.10 3.35 -10.28
CA VAL A 28 -4.72 4.16 -11.47
C VAL A 28 -4.20 3.33 -12.64
N LEU A 29 -3.77 2.10 -12.37
CA LEU A 29 -3.32 1.17 -13.40
C LEU A 29 -4.50 0.53 -14.12
N GLY A 30 -5.69 0.50 -13.50
CA GLY A 30 -6.87 -0.16 -14.04
C GLY A 30 -6.56 -1.56 -14.54
N GLU A 31 -6.70 -1.74 -15.85
CA GLU A 31 -6.52 -3.02 -16.54
C GLU A 31 -5.04 -3.46 -16.65
N THR A 32 -4.08 -2.55 -16.47
CA THR A 32 -2.63 -2.82 -16.55
C THR A 32 -2.01 -3.27 -15.22
N CYS A 33 -2.85 -3.52 -14.20
CA CYS A 33 -2.39 -4.10 -12.94
C CYS A 33 -1.60 -5.40 -13.21
N PRO A 34 -0.31 -5.49 -12.79
CA PRO A 34 0.55 -6.65 -13.11
C PRO A 34 0.13 -7.93 -12.38
N HIS A 35 -0.80 -7.83 -11.44
CA HIS A 35 -1.31 -8.93 -10.60
C HIS A 35 -2.83 -9.09 -10.72
N ARG A 36 -3.38 -8.74 -11.89
CA ARG A 36 -4.82 -8.73 -12.14
C ARG A 36 -5.47 -10.10 -11.94
N GLU A 37 -4.74 -11.18 -12.22
CA GLU A 37 -5.16 -12.56 -11.98
C GLU A 37 -5.51 -12.82 -10.50
N HIS A 38 -4.98 -12.02 -9.58
CA HIS A 38 -5.24 -12.14 -8.14
C HIS A 38 -6.42 -11.28 -7.67
N LEU A 39 -7.06 -10.48 -8.53
CA LEU A 39 -8.11 -9.54 -8.14
C LEU A 39 -9.28 -10.25 -7.44
N ALA A 40 -9.78 -11.36 -7.99
CA ALA A 40 -10.88 -12.11 -7.39
C ALA A 40 -10.50 -12.69 -6.00
N ALA A 41 -9.27 -13.19 -5.86
CA ALA A 41 -8.78 -13.71 -4.60
C ALA A 41 -8.61 -12.60 -3.54
N ALA A 42 -8.09 -11.43 -3.96
CA ALA A 42 -7.96 -10.26 -3.09
C ALA A 42 -9.33 -9.74 -2.62
N SER A 43 -10.31 -9.64 -3.53
CA SER A 43 -11.69 -9.25 -3.18
C SER A 43 -12.32 -10.22 -2.19
N LYS A 44 -12.16 -11.53 -2.41
CA LYS A 44 -12.65 -12.56 -1.49
C LYS A 44 -12.00 -12.44 -0.11
N PHE A 45 -10.68 -12.28 -0.07
CA PHE A 45 -9.93 -12.10 1.18
C PHE A 45 -10.42 -10.90 1.99
N MET A 46 -10.63 -9.75 1.34
CA MET A 46 -11.14 -8.54 2.03
C MET A 46 -12.58 -8.68 2.53
N GLN A 47 -13.41 -9.51 1.87
CA GLN A 47 -14.78 -9.77 2.32
C GLN A 47 -14.83 -10.78 3.47
N GLU A 48 -13.93 -11.76 3.48
CA GLU A 48 -13.92 -12.84 4.48
C GLU A 48 -13.14 -12.48 5.75
N LYS A 49 -12.27 -11.46 5.70
CA LYS A 49 -11.43 -11.06 6.83
C LYS A 49 -11.84 -9.71 7.40
N SER A 50 -11.98 -9.67 8.71
CA SER A 50 -12.10 -8.41 9.45
C SER A 50 -10.82 -7.59 9.33
N MET A 51 -10.94 -6.28 9.53
CA MET A 51 -9.77 -5.39 9.51
C MET A 51 -8.72 -5.83 10.55
N ASP A 52 -9.14 -6.20 11.75
CA ASP A 52 -8.24 -6.67 12.81
C ASP A 52 -7.48 -7.95 12.42
N GLU A 53 -8.14 -8.89 11.73
CA GLU A 53 -7.46 -10.07 11.20
C GLU A 53 -6.43 -9.72 10.12
N ILE A 54 -6.75 -8.77 9.23
CA ILE A 54 -5.81 -8.31 8.21
C ILE A 54 -4.58 -7.69 8.86
N LEU A 55 -4.77 -6.88 9.91
CA LEU A 55 -3.68 -6.29 10.69
C LEU A 55 -2.83 -7.37 11.37
N ALA A 56 -3.45 -8.36 12.02
CA ALA A 56 -2.73 -9.48 12.65
C ALA A 56 -1.89 -10.29 11.64
N ILE A 57 -2.43 -10.54 10.44
CA ILE A 57 -1.70 -11.20 9.33
C ILE A 57 -0.49 -10.37 8.90
N ALA A 58 -0.66 -9.04 8.79
CA ALA A 58 0.42 -8.14 8.42
C ALA A 58 1.54 -8.12 9.48
N GLU A 59 1.19 -8.07 10.77
CA GLU A 59 2.12 -8.13 11.89
C GLU A 59 2.89 -9.45 11.92
N GLU A 60 2.21 -10.59 11.71
CA GLU A 60 2.88 -11.89 11.64
C GLU A 60 3.87 -11.96 10.46
N ARG A 61 3.51 -11.41 9.30
CA ARG A 61 4.42 -11.31 8.15
C ARG A 61 5.64 -10.43 8.47
N ALA A 62 5.43 -9.30 9.14
CA ALA A 62 6.52 -8.42 9.56
C ALA A 62 7.46 -9.12 10.54
N ARG A 63 6.91 -9.84 11.54
CA ARG A 63 7.69 -10.67 12.48
C ARG A 63 8.49 -11.76 11.79
N LYS A 64 7.95 -12.40 10.74
CA LYS A 64 8.65 -13.42 9.94
C LYS A 64 9.71 -12.82 9.03
N LYS A 65 9.55 -11.57 8.58
CA LYS A 65 10.56 -10.81 7.84
C LYS A 65 11.58 -10.21 8.82
N ILE A 66 12.41 -11.06 9.44
CA ILE A 66 13.63 -10.61 10.14
C ILE A 66 14.70 -10.32 9.08
N SER A 67 14.49 -9.27 8.31
CA SER A 67 15.55 -8.54 7.60
C SER A 67 14.94 -7.21 7.16
N PRO A 68 15.35 -6.07 7.74
CA PRO A 68 15.01 -4.80 7.13
C PRO A 68 15.62 -4.77 5.70
N PRO A 69 14.93 -4.20 4.69
CA PRO A 69 15.63 -3.80 3.47
C PRO A 69 16.79 -2.86 3.86
N PRO A 70 17.96 -2.91 3.21
CA PRO A 70 19.00 -1.92 3.43
C PRO A 70 18.45 -0.55 3.03
N GLY A 71 18.08 0.25 4.02
CA GLY A 71 17.50 1.59 3.86
C GLY A 71 17.42 2.27 5.22
N PRO A 72 17.52 3.61 5.28
CA PRO A 72 17.51 4.33 6.55
C PRO A 72 16.19 4.08 7.30
N PHE A 73 16.34 3.79 8.59
CA PHE A 73 15.26 3.58 9.54
C PHE A 73 14.33 4.80 9.56
N VAL A 74 13.09 4.65 9.07
CA VAL A 74 12.05 5.67 9.26
C VAL A 74 11.58 5.60 10.71
N SER A 75 12.27 6.32 11.60
CA SER A 75 11.92 6.48 13.02
C SER A 75 10.68 7.34 13.26
N GLU A 76 10.03 7.82 12.20
CA GLU A 76 8.91 8.76 12.29
C GLU A 76 7.80 8.29 11.35
N LEU A 77 7.09 7.23 11.73
CA LEU A 77 5.74 7.07 11.24
C LEU A 77 4.96 8.32 11.68
N PRO A 78 4.32 9.07 10.75
CA PRO A 78 3.52 10.21 11.15
C PRO A 78 2.46 9.72 12.14
N GLN A 79 2.32 10.42 13.25
CA GLN A 79 1.20 10.25 14.15
C GLN A 79 -0.06 10.62 13.34
N TRP A 80 -0.79 9.60 12.88
CA TRP A 80 -2.07 9.73 12.22
C TRP A 80 -3.04 10.30 13.24
N THR A 81 -3.20 11.62 13.25
CA THR A 81 -4.28 12.30 13.95
C THR A 81 -5.48 12.34 13.03
N ASP A 82 -6.66 12.00 13.56
CA ASP A 82 -7.96 12.03 12.86
C ASP A 82 -8.25 13.37 12.16
#